data_AF-A0A2R7JT63-F1
#
_entry.id   AF-A0A2R7JT63-F1
#
_cell.length_a   1.000
_cell.length_b   1.000
_cell.length_c   1.000
_cell.angle_alpha   90.00
_cell.angle_beta   90.00
_cell.angle_gamma   90.00
#
_symmetry.space_group_name_H-M   'P 1'
#
loop_
_entity.id
_entity.type
_entity.pdbx_description
1 polymer ?
#
loop_
_entity_poly.entity_id
_entity_poly.type
_entity_poly.pdbx_seq_one_letter_code
_entity_poly.pdbx_strand_id
1 'polypeptide(L)'
;MADAADYLLNSSFHFDALLADLYFEKGEDPSRDLYDGLDLIEFSVATRPEMDVYAVSAHADSYNFKRKVIERKIPVKHLFDKRDFAIAGDGSEPTADEPWNVVRLDVYKRRLARDPNLIAELDAHFGTGPEVSSLLGRVLANVSPPIVTYIETLPAPLVAKVPIEVICTPTSDGTVCASAPHLGLLVDGYGDLASEAVEQLREVIAAHATELLGEGEFTGYAAALKSHLRHHIEFSHDAD
;
A
#
# COMPACT_ATOMS: atom_id res chain seq x y z
N MET A 1 -11.37 18.62 -6.26
CA MET A 1 -11.88 19.10 -4.96
C MET A 1 -13.39 18.97 -4.85
N ALA A 2 -14.17 19.30 -5.89
CA ALA A 2 -15.63 19.13 -5.89
C ALA A 2 -16.10 17.74 -5.38
N ASP A 3 -15.56 16.65 -5.95
CA ASP A 3 -15.90 15.28 -5.53
C ASP A 3 -15.54 15.01 -4.06
N ALA A 4 -14.36 15.46 -3.61
CA ALA A 4 -13.91 15.28 -2.23
C ALA A 4 -14.82 16.05 -1.24
N ALA A 5 -15.25 17.26 -1.61
CA ALA A 5 -16.19 18.03 -0.82
C ALA A 5 -17.58 17.36 -0.77
N ASP A 6 -18.04 16.78 -1.88
CA ASP A 6 -19.29 16.00 -1.90
C ASP A 6 -19.23 14.77 -0.99
N TYR A 7 -18.10 14.05 -0.98
CA TYR A 7 -17.88 12.95 -0.04
C TYR A 7 -17.91 13.42 1.42
N LEU A 8 -17.26 14.54 1.73
CA LEU A 8 -17.25 15.12 3.08
C LEU A 8 -18.65 15.53 3.54
N LEU A 9 -19.51 16.02 2.65
CA LEU A 9 -20.91 16.36 2.96
C LEU A 9 -21.81 15.12 3.11
N ASN A 10 -21.42 13.98 2.53
CA ASN A 10 -22.22 12.77 2.58
C ASN A 10 -22.11 12.05 3.93
N SER A 11 -23.17 12.12 4.74
CA SER A 11 -23.24 11.50 6.07
C SER A 11 -23.22 9.97 6.07
N SER A 12 -23.35 9.29 4.92
CA SER A 12 -23.22 7.84 4.85
C SER A 12 -21.78 7.35 5.02
N PHE A 13 -20.80 8.23 4.81
CA PHE A 13 -19.40 7.92 4.99
C PHE A 13 -18.91 8.41 6.35
N HIS A 14 -18.08 7.60 7.00
CA HIS A 14 -17.29 8.00 8.15
C HIS A 14 -15.83 8.13 7.71
N PHE A 15 -15.22 9.28 7.98
CA PHE A 15 -13.81 9.53 7.69
C PHE A 15 -13.06 9.72 9.00
N ASP A 16 -12.06 8.88 9.25
CA ASP A 16 -11.22 9.02 10.43
C ASP A 16 -10.18 10.13 10.30
N ALA A 17 -9.68 10.32 9.07
CA ALA A 17 -8.64 11.28 8.75
C ALA A 17 -8.72 11.77 7.29
N LEU A 18 -8.16 12.95 7.05
CA LEU A 18 -7.90 13.52 5.71
C LEU A 18 -6.40 13.79 5.57
N LEU A 19 -5.80 13.33 4.47
CA LEU A 19 -4.46 13.73 4.02
C LEU A 19 -4.60 14.52 2.73
N ALA A 20 -4.26 15.82 2.76
CA ALA A 20 -4.42 16.70 1.61
C ALA A 20 -3.07 17.18 1.06
N ASP A 21 -2.93 17.15 -0.26
CA ASP A 21 -1.84 17.81 -0.97
C ASP A 21 -2.13 19.31 -1.08
N LEU A 22 -1.27 20.15 -0.53
CA LEU A 22 -1.52 21.59 -0.45
C LEU A 22 -1.46 22.30 -1.80
N TYR A 23 -0.73 21.74 -2.77
CA TYR A 23 -0.58 22.30 -4.11
C TYR A 23 -1.53 21.66 -5.14
N PHE A 24 -2.66 21.12 -4.69
CA PHE A 24 -3.60 20.45 -5.59
C PHE A 24 -4.40 21.44 -6.44
N GLU A 25 -3.86 21.84 -7.59
CA GLU A 25 -4.46 22.83 -8.51
C GLU A 25 -5.61 22.27 -9.39
N LYS A 26 -5.85 20.95 -9.39
CA LYS A 26 -6.87 20.34 -10.27
C LYS A 26 -8.23 20.20 -9.57
N GLY A 27 -9.29 20.62 -10.25
CA GLY A 27 -10.67 20.37 -9.83
C GLY A 27 -11.17 21.32 -8.73
N GLU A 28 -10.84 22.60 -8.85
CA GLU A 28 -11.40 23.71 -8.07
C GLU A 28 -12.93 23.64 -7.99
N ASP A 29 -13.48 24.15 -6.89
CA ASP A 29 -14.91 24.35 -6.71
C ASP A 29 -15.16 25.80 -6.23
N PRO A 30 -15.22 26.77 -7.16
CA PRO A 30 -15.43 28.17 -6.83
C PRO A 30 -16.76 28.43 -6.12
N SER A 31 -17.75 27.54 -6.28
CA SER A 31 -19.04 27.69 -5.62
C SER A 31 -18.95 27.47 -4.10
N ARG A 32 -17.90 26.77 -3.65
CA ARG A 32 -17.59 26.47 -2.25
C ARG A 32 -16.29 27.12 -1.78
N ASP A 33 -15.72 28.02 -2.58
CA ASP A 33 -14.47 28.73 -2.31
C ASP A 33 -13.26 27.78 -2.11
N LEU A 34 -13.20 26.69 -2.90
CA LEU A 34 -12.14 25.68 -2.82
C LEU A 34 -11.19 25.78 -4.03
N TYR A 35 -9.98 26.32 -3.83
CA TYR A 35 -8.99 26.50 -4.89
C TYR A 35 -7.71 25.72 -4.68
N ASP A 36 -7.35 25.43 -3.44
CA ASP A 36 -6.18 24.62 -3.12
C ASP A 36 -6.45 23.61 -1.99
N GLY A 37 -5.43 22.81 -1.66
CA GLY A 37 -5.55 21.81 -0.62
C GLY A 37 -5.78 22.40 0.78
N LEU A 38 -5.40 23.65 1.04
CA LEU A 38 -5.71 24.30 2.30
C LEU A 38 -7.20 24.58 2.42
N ASP A 39 -7.82 25.09 1.35
CA ASP A 39 -9.25 25.41 1.38
C ASP A 39 -10.07 24.12 1.60
N LEU A 40 -9.65 22.99 1.01
CA LEU A 40 -10.25 21.68 1.29
C LEU A 40 -10.08 21.26 2.75
N ILE A 41 -8.91 21.50 3.35
CA ILE A 41 -8.69 21.23 4.78
C ILE A 41 -9.63 22.09 5.63
N GLU A 42 -9.72 23.40 5.37
CA GLU A 42 -10.59 24.31 6.12
C GLU A 42 -12.06 23.88 6.03
N PHE A 43 -12.51 23.54 4.81
CA PHE A 43 -13.83 22.99 4.57
C PHE A 43 -14.07 21.70 5.35
N SER A 44 -13.08 20.81 5.39
CA SER A 44 -13.17 19.53 6.10
C SER A 44 -13.27 19.70 7.62
N VAL A 45 -12.50 20.63 8.19
CA VAL A 45 -12.52 20.93 9.64
C VAL A 45 -13.86 21.56 10.03
N ALA A 46 -14.41 22.44 9.18
CA ALA A 46 -15.71 23.05 9.42
C ALA A 46 -16.86 22.03 9.33
N THR A 47 -16.74 21.05 8.42
CA THR A 47 -17.79 20.06 8.15
C THR A 47 -17.71 18.85 9.09
N ARG A 48 -16.50 18.42 9.46
CA ARG A 48 -16.20 17.22 10.26
C ARG A 48 -15.09 17.51 11.29
N PRO A 49 -15.39 18.24 12.36
CA PRO A 49 -14.40 18.69 13.34
C PRO A 49 -13.72 17.55 14.12
N GLU A 50 -14.28 16.34 14.09
CA GLU A 50 -13.73 15.12 14.72
C GLU A 50 -12.70 14.38 13.85
N MET A 51 -12.57 14.75 12.58
CA MET A 51 -11.65 14.15 11.64
C MET A 51 -10.24 14.72 11.84
N ASP A 52 -9.24 13.85 11.92
CA ASP A 52 -7.85 14.31 12.01
C ASP A 52 -7.39 14.79 10.62
N VAL A 53 -6.73 15.94 10.53
CA VAL A 53 -6.29 16.47 9.23
C VAL A 53 -4.77 16.58 9.15
N TYR A 54 -4.25 16.13 8.02
CA TYR A 54 -2.85 16.03 7.66
C TYR A 54 -2.62 16.70 6.32
N ALA A 55 -1.42 17.22 6.11
CA ALA A 55 -1.08 17.92 4.89
C ALA A 55 0.25 17.45 4.32
N VAL A 56 0.38 17.49 2.99
CA VAL A 56 1.63 17.15 2.28
C VAL A 56 1.96 18.28 1.30
N SER A 57 3.23 18.65 1.20
CA SER A 57 3.70 19.73 0.33
C SER A 57 5.14 19.48 -0.12
N ALA A 58 5.54 19.92 -1.31
CA ALA A 58 6.98 20.01 -1.62
C ALA A 58 7.58 21.23 -0.92
N HIS A 59 8.90 21.29 -0.72
CA HIS A 59 9.52 22.35 0.08
C HIS A 59 9.46 23.76 -0.47
N ALA A 60 9.55 23.87 -1.81
CA ALA A 60 9.41 25.15 -2.50
C ALA A 60 8.04 25.78 -2.17
N ASP A 61 7.04 24.93 -1.98
CA ASP A 61 5.68 25.29 -1.60
C ASP A 61 5.54 25.40 -0.08
N SER A 62 6.27 24.56 0.68
CA SER A 62 6.10 24.34 2.12
C SER A 62 6.28 25.61 2.94
N TYR A 63 7.15 26.53 2.55
CA TYR A 63 7.36 27.78 3.31
C TYR A 63 6.12 28.67 3.26
N ASN A 64 5.53 28.84 2.07
CA ASN A 64 4.33 29.64 1.88
C ASN A 64 3.12 28.97 2.53
N PHE A 65 3.00 27.65 2.41
CA PHE A 65 1.89 26.90 2.99
C PHE A 65 1.99 26.76 4.51
N LYS A 66 3.17 26.52 5.10
CA LYS A 66 3.39 26.58 6.56
C LYS A 66 2.95 27.92 7.12
N ARG A 67 3.33 29.00 6.44
CA ARG A 67 2.94 30.36 6.85
C ARG A 67 1.42 30.53 6.79
N LYS A 68 0.77 30.14 5.69
CA LYS A 68 -0.69 30.18 5.54
C LYS A 68 -1.41 29.34 6.61
N VAL A 69 -0.97 28.13 6.91
CA VAL A 69 -1.53 27.26 7.97
C VAL A 69 -1.49 27.95 9.33
N ILE A 70 -0.35 28.59 9.67
CA ILE A 70 -0.18 29.33 10.91
C ILE A 70 -1.06 30.60 10.93
N GLU A 71 -1.04 31.38 9.86
CA GLU A 71 -1.81 32.63 9.71
C GLU A 71 -3.32 32.37 9.81
N ARG A 72 -3.80 31.32 9.14
CA ARG A 72 -5.21 30.91 9.13
C ARG A 72 -5.61 30.02 10.32
N LYS A 73 -4.65 29.64 11.19
CA LYS A 73 -4.85 28.79 12.39
C LYS A 73 -5.53 27.45 12.08
N ILE A 74 -5.16 26.84 10.97
CA ILE A 74 -5.74 25.57 10.54
C ILE A 74 -5.17 24.44 11.41
N PRO A 75 -6.00 23.57 12.02
CA PRO A 75 -5.56 22.52 12.92
C PRO A 75 -5.00 21.30 12.16
N VAL A 76 -3.88 21.50 11.47
CA VAL A 76 -3.15 20.42 10.80
C VAL A 76 -2.30 19.68 11.84
N LYS A 77 -2.55 18.37 11.99
CA LYS A 77 -1.86 17.52 12.98
C LYS A 77 -0.41 17.26 12.58
N HIS A 78 -0.16 17.04 11.29
CA HIS A 78 1.19 16.92 10.75
C HIS A 78 1.29 17.44 9.32
N LEU A 79 2.42 18.06 9.00
CA LEU A 79 2.74 18.57 7.67
C LEU A 79 3.99 17.88 7.14
N PHE A 80 3.79 17.05 6.13
CA PHE A 80 4.80 16.24 5.46
C PHE A 80 5.49 17.01 4.32
N ASP A 81 6.82 16.97 4.22
CA ASP A 81 7.55 17.41 3.02
C ASP A 81 7.67 16.23 2.05
N LYS A 82 7.12 16.35 0.84
CA LYS A 82 7.12 15.28 -0.18
C LYS A 82 8.52 14.77 -0.53
N ARG A 83 9.57 15.53 -0.24
CA ARG A 83 10.96 15.16 -0.55
C ARG A 83 11.63 14.39 0.58
N ASP A 84 11.07 14.42 1.79
CA ASP A 84 11.59 13.67 2.93
C ASP A 84 11.25 12.18 2.84
N PHE A 85 10.30 11.83 1.96
CA PHE A 85 9.90 10.46 1.69
C PHE A 85 10.32 10.14 0.26
N ALA A 86 11.16 9.12 0.09
CA ALA A 86 11.31 8.50 -1.21
C ALA A 86 9.94 7.92 -1.56
N ILE A 87 9.18 8.62 -2.41
CA ILE A 87 8.08 7.98 -3.13
C ILE A 87 8.78 6.88 -3.92
N ALA A 88 8.64 5.64 -3.46
CA ALA A 88 9.26 4.47 -4.05
C ALA A 88 8.69 4.26 -5.47
N GLY A 89 9.17 5.05 -6.42
CA GLY A 89 8.98 4.81 -7.85
C GLY A 89 9.89 3.69 -8.36
N ASP A 90 10.74 3.14 -7.49
CA ASP A 90 11.72 2.07 -7.74
C ASP A 90 11.38 0.76 -7.02
N GLY A 91 10.22 0.67 -6.36
CA GLY A 91 9.83 -0.52 -5.60
C GLY A 91 10.55 -0.69 -4.26
N SER A 92 11.23 0.35 -3.74
CA SER A 92 11.69 0.37 -2.36
C SER A 92 10.52 0.33 -1.36
N GLU A 93 10.74 -0.26 -0.18
CA GLU A 93 9.66 -0.40 0.79
C GLU A 93 9.20 0.96 1.34
N PRO A 94 7.88 1.16 1.50
CA PRO A 94 7.35 2.37 2.11
C PRO A 94 7.89 2.50 3.53
N THR A 95 8.59 3.59 3.81
CA THR A 95 9.17 3.81 5.14
C THR A 95 8.09 4.05 6.18
N ALA A 96 8.39 3.75 7.45
CA ALA A 96 7.47 4.01 8.57
C ALA A 96 7.04 5.49 8.66
N ASP A 97 7.85 6.39 8.10
CA ASP A 97 7.61 7.83 8.10
C ASP A 97 6.79 8.31 6.89
N GLU A 98 6.46 7.44 5.93
CA GLU A 98 5.61 7.82 4.79
C GLU A 98 4.26 8.40 5.27
N PRO A 99 3.74 9.48 4.65
CA PRO A 99 2.54 10.16 5.12
C PRO A 99 1.33 9.26 5.39
N TRP A 100 1.06 8.30 4.50
CA TRP A 100 -0.05 7.37 4.67
C TRP A 100 0.17 6.39 5.83
N ASN A 101 1.40 5.96 6.09
CA ASN A 101 1.72 5.09 7.22
C ASN A 101 1.54 5.82 8.54
N VAL A 102 1.98 7.08 8.63
CA VAL A 102 1.78 7.91 9.83
C VAL A 102 0.30 8.17 10.09
N VAL A 103 -0.48 8.52 9.06
CA VAL A 103 -1.93 8.73 9.16
C VAL A 103 -2.62 7.46 9.66
N ARG A 104 -2.31 6.31 9.04
CA ARG A 104 -2.86 5.00 9.44
C ARG A 104 -2.54 4.67 10.89
N LEU A 105 -1.28 4.83 11.29
CA LEU A 105 -0.80 4.56 12.64
C LEU A 105 -1.59 5.36 13.68
N ASP A 106 -1.77 6.66 13.43
CA ASP A 106 -2.50 7.55 14.32
C ASP A 106 -3.98 7.17 14.45
N VAL A 107 -4.63 6.84 13.33
CA VAL A 107 -6.02 6.39 13.32
C VAL A 107 -6.18 5.09 14.12
N TYR A 108 -5.28 4.12 13.91
CA TYR A 108 -5.32 2.86 14.67
C TYR A 108 -5.07 3.07 16.16
N LYS A 109 -4.05 3.84 16.54
CA LYS A 109 -3.79 4.18 17.95
C LYS A 109 -5.01 4.81 18.61
N ARG A 110 -5.68 5.74 17.92
CA ARG A 110 -6.89 6.40 18.42
C ARG A 110 -8.06 5.42 18.57
N ARG A 111 -8.28 4.53 17.60
CA ARG A 111 -9.35 3.51 17.66
C ARG A 111 -9.09 2.50 18.77
N LEU A 112 -7.85 2.01 18.90
CA LEU A 112 -7.45 1.10 19.98
C LEU A 112 -7.60 1.74 21.35
N ALA A 113 -7.18 3.01 21.51
CA ALA A 113 -7.35 3.73 22.77
C ALA A 113 -8.83 3.95 23.15
N ARG A 114 -9.74 3.96 22.17
CA ARG A 114 -11.19 4.15 22.39
C ARG A 114 -11.94 2.85 22.60
N ASP A 115 -11.35 1.71 22.26
CA ASP A 115 -11.98 0.39 22.38
C ASP A 115 -11.09 -0.60 23.17
N PRO A 116 -11.25 -0.65 24.50
CA PRO A 116 -10.53 -1.60 25.34
C PRO A 116 -10.82 -3.07 25.01
N ASN A 117 -11.98 -3.37 24.42
CA ASN A 117 -12.33 -4.74 24.03
C ASN A 117 -11.57 -5.16 22.78
N LEU A 118 -11.35 -4.25 21.83
CA LEU A 118 -10.50 -4.50 20.67
C LEU A 118 -9.06 -4.82 21.10
N ILE A 119 -8.53 -4.12 22.11
CA ILE A 119 -7.21 -4.45 22.69
C ILE A 119 -7.22 -5.86 23.27
N ALA A 120 -8.25 -6.20 24.07
CA ALA A 120 -8.36 -7.52 24.68
C ALA A 120 -8.56 -8.66 23.66
N GLU A 121 -9.30 -8.43 22.57
CA GLU A 121 -9.47 -9.37 21.45
C GLU A 121 -8.16 -9.57 20.68
N LEU A 122 -7.42 -8.49 20.45
CA LEU A 122 -6.10 -8.55 19.82
C LEU A 122 -5.09 -9.28 20.72
N ASP A 123 -5.09 -9.02 22.03
CA ASP A 123 -4.27 -9.75 23.01
C ASP A 123 -4.62 -11.24 23.02
N ALA A 124 -5.90 -11.59 22.90
CA ALA A 124 -6.38 -12.97 22.87
C ALA A 124 -6.02 -13.71 21.56
N HIS A 125 -6.01 -13.01 20.42
CA HIS A 125 -5.71 -13.61 19.11
C HIS A 125 -4.21 -13.67 18.80
N PHE A 126 -3.42 -12.69 19.25
CA PHE A 126 -1.99 -12.61 18.93
C PHE A 126 -1.10 -13.11 20.07
N GLY A 127 -1.65 -13.36 21.25
CA GLY A 127 -0.90 -13.68 22.46
C GLY A 127 -0.28 -12.43 23.08
N THR A 128 -0.25 -12.38 24.41
CA THR A 128 0.26 -11.24 25.18
C THR A 128 1.69 -10.89 24.80
N GLY A 129 1.88 -9.75 24.12
CA GLY A 129 3.17 -9.10 23.90
C GLY A 129 3.37 -7.95 24.91
N PRO A 130 4.62 -7.62 25.30
CA PRO A 130 4.87 -6.72 26.41
C PRO A 130 4.55 -5.23 26.14
N GLU A 131 4.29 -4.82 24.90
CA GLU A 131 4.01 -3.41 24.58
C GLU A 131 3.01 -3.25 23.41
N VAL A 132 2.11 -2.26 23.55
CA VAL A 132 1.11 -1.84 22.56
C VAL A 132 1.72 -1.65 21.16
N SER A 133 2.97 -1.21 21.07
CA SER A 133 3.75 -1.04 19.84
C SER A 133 3.88 -2.33 19.01
N SER A 134 4.05 -3.48 19.67
CA SER A 134 4.21 -4.79 19.01
C SER A 134 2.88 -5.35 18.51
N LEU A 135 1.79 -5.17 19.28
CA LEU A 135 0.43 -5.45 18.83
C LEU A 135 0.05 -4.58 17.64
N LEU A 136 0.42 -3.30 17.67
CA LEU A 136 0.15 -2.38 16.57
C LEU A 136 0.90 -2.80 15.30
N GLY A 137 2.15 -3.28 15.41
CA GLY A 137 2.89 -3.86 14.28
C GLY A 137 2.20 -5.09 13.68
N ARG A 138 1.63 -5.96 14.51
CA ARG A 138 0.90 -7.17 14.07
C ARG A 138 -0.48 -6.86 13.49
N VAL A 139 -1.18 -5.87 14.03
CA VAL A 139 -2.40 -5.31 13.43
C VAL A 139 -2.07 -4.66 12.10
N LEU A 140 -1.00 -3.87 12.02
CA LEU A 140 -0.56 -3.29 10.76
C LEU A 140 -0.15 -4.34 9.75
N ALA A 141 0.41 -5.48 10.13
CA ALA A 141 0.64 -6.60 9.21
C ALA A 141 -0.69 -7.16 8.67
N ASN A 142 -1.69 -7.41 9.54
CA ASN A 142 -2.98 -7.96 9.11
C ASN A 142 -3.91 -6.96 8.42
N VAL A 143 -3.70 -5.66 8.61
CA VAL A 143 -4.52 -4.57 8.02
C VAL A 143 -3.70 -3.79 6.99
N SER A 144 -2.47 -4.21 6.67
CA SER A 144 -1.76 -3.66 5.52
C SER A 144 -2.39 -4.19 4.26
N PRO A 145 -2.85 -3.28 3.37
CA PRO A 145 -3.41 -3.70 2.11
C PRO A 145 -2.31 -4.50 1.38
N PRO A 146 -2.70 -5.56 0.65
CA PRO A 146 -1.75 -6.27 -0.17
C PRO A 146 -1.02 -5.28 -1.08
N ILE A 147 0.30 -5.39 -1.14
CA ILE A 147 1.10 -4.61 -2.06
C ILE A 147 1.08 -5.34 -3.40
N VAL A 148 0.74 -4.63 -4.47
CA VAL A 148 0.82 -5.16 -5.84
C VAL A 148 2.14 -4.70 -6.46
N THR A 149 2.92 -5.64 -6.95
CA THR A 149 4.19 -5.42 -7.65
C THR A 149 4.29 -6.34 -8.87
N TYR A 150 5.40 -6.28 -9.60
CA TYR A 150 5.59 -7.04 -10.83
C TYR A 150 6.96 -7.70 -10.91
N ILE A 151 6.98 -8.95 -11.39
CA ILE A 151 8.20 -9.62 -11.85
C ILE A 151 8.32 -9.39 -13.36
N GLU A 152 9.31 -8.63 -13.76
CA GLU A 152 9.60 -8.34 -15.16
C GLU A 152 10.66 -9.28 -15.76
N THR A 153 11.53 -9.83 -14.91
CA THR A 153 12.62 -10.71 -15.32
C THR A 153 12.54 -12.04 -14.58
N LEU A 154 12.82 -13.13 -15.30
CA LEU A 154 12.94 -14.46 -14.73
C LEU A 154 14.40 -14.94 -14.88
N PRO A 155 14.87 -15.84 -13.99
CA PRO A 155 16.12 -16.55 -14.18
C PRO A 155 16.18 -17.21 -15.56
N ALA A 156 17.33 -17.05 -16.24
CA ALA A 156 17.60 -17.73 -17.49
C ALA A 156 17.47 -19.27 -17.31
N PRO A 157 16.95 -20.01 -18.30
CA PRO A 157 16.64 -19.57 -19.67
C PRO A 157 15.21 -19.03 -19.87
N LEU A 158 14.47 -18.65 -18.82
CA LEU A 158 13.08 -18.23 -18.96
C LEU A 158 12.92 -16.72 -19.20
N VAL A 159 11.87 -16.35 -19.92
CA VAL A 159 11.49 -14.96 -20.19
C VAL A 159 10.01 -14.79 -19.89
N ALA A 160 9.67 -13.73 -19.14
CA ALA A 160 8.29 -13.31 -18.95
C ALA A 160 7.81 -12.53 -20.19
N LYS A 161 6.72 -12.97 -20.82
CA LYS A 161 6.12 -12.31 -22.00
C LYS A 161 5.45 -10.98 -21.66
N VAL A 162 4.93 -10.92 -20.44
CA VAL A 162 4.31 -9.75 -19.83
C VAL A 162 4.76 -9.69 -18.37
N PRO A 163 4.85 -8.51 -17.75
CA PRO A 163 5.11 -8.40 -16.32
C PRO A 163 4.13 -9.26 -15.52
N ILE A 164 4.66 -10.12 -14.65
CA ILE A 164 3.87 -11.03 -13.82
C ILE A 164 3.44 -10.26 -12.59
N GLU A 165 2.14 -10.02 -12.45
CA GLU A 165 1.59 -9.38 -11.25
C GLU A 165 1.78 -10.27 -10.02
N VAL A 166 2.33 -9.68 -8.97
CA VAL A 166 2.59 -10.31 -7.68
C VAL A 166 1.85 -9.55 -6.59
N ILE A 167 1.13 -10.31 -5.76
CA ILE A 167 0.42 -9.81 -4.60
C ILE A 167 1.22 -10.20 -3.36
N CYS A 168 1.75 -9.19 -2.66
CA CYS A 168 2.48 -9.34 -1.41
C CYS A 168 1.54 -9.08 -0.24
N THR A 169 1.27 -10.11 0.55
CA THR A 169 0.39 -10.09 1.71
C THR A 169 1.22 -10.29 2.97
N PRO A 170 1.17 -9.38 3.95
CA PRO A 170 1.84 -9.60 5.22
C PRO A 170 1.16 -10.73 5.99
N THR A 171 1.94 -11.52 6.71
CA THR A 171 1.49 -12.68 7.47
C THR A 171 1.39 -12.36 8.98
N SER A 172 0.76 -13.26 9.73
CA SER A 172 0.58 -13.11 11.17
C SER A 172 1.87 -13.19 12.01
N ASP A 173 2.94 -13.76 11.45
CA ASP A 173 4.24 -13.89 12.10
C ASP A 173 5.20 -12.73 11.79
N GLY A 174 4.74 -11.75 10.99
CA GLY A 174 5.51 -10.55 10.64
C GLY A 174 6.32 -10.69 9.35
N THR A 175 6.23 -11.81 8.65
CA THR A 175 6.83 -11.99 7.32
C THR A 175 5.89 -11.49 6.21
N VAL A 176 6.36 -11.49 4.98
CA VAL A 176 5.58 -11.17 3.77
C VAL A 176 5.47 -12.42 2.91
N CYS A 177 4.25 -12.73 2.48
CA CYS A 177 3.96 -13.78 1.51
C CYS A 177 3.69 -13.15 0.14
N ALA A 178 4.50 -13.46 -0.86
CA ALA A 178 4.31 -13.07 -2.24
C ALA A 178 3.65 -14.20 -3.04
N SER A 179 2.61 -13.88 -3.80
CA SER A 179 1.89 -14.85 -4.64
C SER A 179 1.60 -14.27 -6.03
N ALA A 180 1.55 -15.13 -7.05
CA ALA A 180 1.23 -14.74 -8.44
C ALA A 180 -0.02 -15.50 -8.93
N PRO A 181 -1.22 -15.19 -8.41
CA PRO A 181 -2.42 -16.00 -8.63
C PRO A 181 -2.82 -16.11 -10.11
N HIS A 182 -2.50 -15.09 -10.92
CA HIS A 182 -2.78 -15.08 -12.34
C HIS A 182 -1.97 -16.08 -13.16
N LEU A 183 -0.89 -16.64 -12.61
CA LEU A 183 -0.14 -17.73 -13.26
C LEU A 183 -0.80 -19.10 -13.09
N GLY A 184 -1.79 -19.23 -12.21
CA GLY A 184 -2.40 -20.53 -11.87
C GLY A 184 -1.46 -21.49 -11.13
N LEU A 185 -0.27 -21.03 -10.75
CA LEU A 185 0.66 -21.76 -9.90
C LEU A 185 0.20 -21.63 -8.44
N LEU A 186 0.16 -22.75 -7.73
CA LEU A 186 -0.10 -22.79 -6.29
C LEU A 186 1.23 -22.70 -5.53
N VAL A 187 1.89 -21.56 -5.68
CA VAL A 187 3.24 -21.33 -5.16
C VAL A 187 3.34 -19.95 -4.55
N ASP A 188 4.09 -19.86 -3.47
CA ASP A 188 4.29 -18.65 -2.70
C ASP A 188 5.79 -18.46 -2.43
N GLY A 189 6.20 -17.20 -2.32
CA GLY A 189 7.48 -16.80 -1.74
C GLY A 189 7.27 -16.13 -0.40
N TYR A 190 8.23 -16.28 0.51
CA TYR A 190 8.22 -15.77 1.86
C TYR A 190 9.54 -15.04 2.14
N GLY A 191 9.46 -13.92 2.83
CA GLY A 191 10.62 -13.13 3.25
C GLY A 191 10.27 -12.22 4.40
N ASP A 192 11.29 -11.69 5.07
CA ASP A 192 11.05 -10.66 6.10
C ASP A 192 10.59 -9.35 5.45
N LEU A 193 11.00 -9.14 4.19
CA LEU A 193 10.66 -7.99 3.35
C LEU A 193 9.89 -8.41 2.09
N ALA A 194 9.14 -7.48 1.49
CA ALA A 194 8.40 -7.74 0.26
C ALA A 194 9.34 -8.08 -0.92
N SER A 195 10.50 -7.44 -1.00
CA SER A 195 11.52 -7.71 -2.02
C SER A 195 12.09 -9.12 -1.91
N GLU A 196 12.34 -9.61 -0.69
CA GLU A 196 12.82 -10.96 -0.41
C GLU A 196 11.77 -12.01 -0.78
N ALA A 197 10.51 -11.76 -0.39
CA ALA A 197 9.40 -12.64 -0.74
C ALA A 197 9.19 -12.74 -2.27
N VAL A 198 9.27 -11.61 -2.98
CA VAL A 198 9.18 -11.56 -4.44
C VAL A 198 10.35 -12.28 -5.10
N GLU A 199 11.57 -12.10 -4.59
CA GLU A 199 12.76 -12.79 -5.11
C GLU A 199 12.65 -14.32 -4.92
N GLN A 200 12.19 -14.77 -3.75
CA GLN A 200 11.95 -16.19 -3.53
C GLN A 200 10.85 -16.72 -4.46
N LEU A 201 9.73 -15.98 -4.60
CA LEU A 201 8.66 -16.34 -5.52
C LEU A 201 9.18 -16.46 -6.96
N ARG A 202 10.04 -15.53 -7.39
CA ARG A 202 10.66 -15.52 -8.73
C ARG A 202 11.44 -16.81 -9.00
N GLU A 203 12.26 -17.26 -8.05
CA GLU A 203 13.02 -18.51 -8.16
C GLU A 203 12.08 -19.73 -8.20
N VAL A 204 11.03 -19.74 -7.38
CA VAL A 204 10.04 -20.83 -7.34
C VAL A 204 9.24 -20.91 -8.65
N ILE A 205 8.80 -19.77 -9.20
CA ILE A 205 8.15 -19.69 -10.51
C ILE A 205 9.08 -20.25 -11.59
N ALA A 206 10.36 -19.85 -11.58
CA ALA A 206 11.33 -20.30 -12.58
C ALA A 206 11.56 -21.82 -12.53
N ALA A 207 11.66 -22.39 -11.34
CA ALA A 207 11.80 -23.84 -11.16
C ALA A 207 10.59 -24.59 -11.73
N HIS A 208 9.37 -24.17 -11.37
CA HIS A 208 8.15 -24.82 -11.86
C HIS A 208 7.89 -24.60 -13.35
N ALA A 209 8.18 -23.40 -13.87
CA ALA A 209 8.05 -23.13 -15.29
C ALA A 209 9.04 -23.96 -16.12
N THR A 210 10.28 -24.14 -15.65
CA THR A 210 11.27 -25.00 -16.31
C THR A 210 10.77 -26.44 -16.42
N GLU A 211 10.21 -26.99 -15.34
CA GLU A 211 9.65 -28.34 -15.31
C GLU A 211 8.43 -28.49 -16.23
N LEU A 212 7.45 -27.57 -16.13
CA LEU A 212 6.20 -27.66 -16.88
C LEU A 212 6.37 -27.36 -18.37
N LEU A 213 7.20 -26.37 -18.72
CA LEU A 213 7.40 -25.96 -20.11
C LEU A 213 8.37 -26.86 -20.87
N GLY A 214 9.23 -27.61 -20.16
CA GLY A 214 10.20 -28.54 -20.73
C GLY A 214 9.59 -29.72 -21.51
N GLU A 215 10.47 -30.65 -21.90
CA GLU A 215 10.10 -31.84 -22.64
C GLU A 215 9.36 -32.84 -21.73
N GLY A 216 8.04 -32.88 -21.88
CA GLY A 216 7.16 -33.73 -21.09
C GLY A 216 5.72 -33.66 -21.58
N GLU A 217 5.09 -34.82 -21.73
CA GLU A 217 3.66 -34.95 -21.96
C GLU A 217 2.93 -34.89 -20.62
N PHE A 218 2.15 -33.83 -20.42
CA PHE A 218 1.31 -33.66 -19.25
C PHE A 218 -0.14 -33.96 -19.61
N THR A 219 -0.92 -34.46 -18.65
CA THR A 219 -2.36 -34.67 -18.79
C THR A 219 -3.12 -33.99 -17.64
N GLY A 220 -4.43 -33.77 -17.80
CA GLY A 220 -5.28 -33.19 -16.77
C GLY A 220 -4.87 -31.76 -16.39
N TYR A 221 -4.86 -31.47 -15.09
CA TYR A 221 -4.56 -30.12 -14.56
C TYR A 221 -3.19 -29.60 -14.99
N ALA A 222 -2.16 -30.45 -15.00
CA ALA A 222 -0.81 -30.05 -15.39
C ALA A 222 -0.73 -29.63 -16.87
N ALA A 223 -1.52 -30.25 -17.75
CA ALA A 223 -1.61 -29.84 -19.16
C ALA A 223 -2.28 -28.47 -19.32
N ALA A 224 -3.37 -28.23 -18.58
CA ALA A 224 -4.05 -26.95 -18.57
C ALA A 224 -3.14 -25.84 -18.03
N LEU A 225 -2.43 -26.11 -16.93
CA LEU A 225 -1.47 -25.20 -16.32
C LEU A 225 -0.29 -24.91 -17.25
N LYS A 226 0.27 -25.92 -17.92
CA LYS A 226 1.30 -25.75 -18.96
C LYS A 226 0.82 -24.84 -20.10
N SER A 227 -0.40 -25.06 -20.59
CA SER A 227 -0.99 -24.20 -21.63
C SER A 227 -1.18 -22.77 -21.15
N HIS A 228 -1.64 -22.58 -19.91
CA HIS A 228 -1.83 -21.25 -19.31
C HIS A 228 -0.50 -20.52 -19.13
N LEU A 229 0.50 -21.18 -18.53
CA LEU A 229 1.85 -20.65 -18.34
C LEU A 229 2.52 -20.20 -19.64
N ARG A 230 2.30 -20.90 -20.77
CA ARG A 230 2.84 -20.50 -22.09
C ARG A 230 2.35 -19.14 -22.60
N HIS A 231 1.24 -18.63 -22.07
CA HIS A 231 0.76 -17.28 -22.36
C HIS A 231 1.57 -16.20 -21.60
N HIS A 232 2.20 -16.57 -20.50
CA HIS A 232 2.91 -15.65 -19.61
C HIS A 232 4.44 -15.80 -19.66
N ILE A 233 4.95 -17.01 -19.92
CA ILE A 233 6.37 -17.35 -19.83
C ILE A 233 6.77 -18.21 -21.04
N GLU A 234 7.99 -18.00 -21.55
CA GLU A 234 8.63 -18.87 -22.54
C GLU A 234 10.12 -19.09 -22.26
N PHE A 235 10.72 -20.03 -22.97
CA PHE A 235 12.17 -20.16 -23.02
C PHE A 235 12.74 -19.07 -23.94
N SER A 236 13.79 -18.40 -23.49
CA SER A 236 14.63 -17.55 -24.33
C SER A 236 15.10 -18.34 -25.54
N HIS A 237 14.91 -17.78 -26.72
CA HIS A 237 15.44 -18.32 -27.96
C HIS A 237 16.92 -17.98 -28.17
N ASP A 238 17.53 -17.21 -27.26
CA ASP A 238 18.95 -16.87 -27.31
C ASP A 238 19.75 -17.84 -26.41
N ALA A 239 20.23 -18.92 -27.03
CA ALA A 239 21.48 -19.62 -26.70
C ALA A 239 21.86 -20.59 -27.84
N ASP A 240 22.31 -20.03 -28.97
CA ASP A 240 23.52 -20.47 -29.67
C ASP A 240 24.55 -19.32 -29.56
#